data_AF-Q01X93-F1
#
_entry.id   AF-Q01X93-F1
#
_cell.length_a   1.000
_cell.length_b   1.000
_cell.length_c   1.000
_cell.angle_alpha   90.00
_cell.angle_beta   90.00
_cell.angle_gamma   90.00
#
_symmetry.space_group_name_H-M   'P 1'
#
loop_
_entity.id
_entity.type
_entity.pdbx_description
1 polymer ?
#
loop_
_entity_poly.entity_id
_entity_poly.type
_entity_poly.pdbx_seq_one_letter_code
_entity_poly.pdbx_strand_id
1 'polypeptide(L)' 'MKLNIVKDNAGKVIATYEKPQGDGPSVTPELDRTHTVHEIEVAANYLHTIEAIYQQHSK' A
#
# COMPACT_ATOMS: atom_id res chain seq x y z
N MET A 1 0.30 7.58 -9.62
CA MET A 1 1.40 6.87 -8.91
C MET A 1 0.99 5.40 -8.75
N LYS A 2 1.91 4.50 -8.37
CA LYS A 2 1.58 3.08 -8.19
C LYS A 2 1.77 2.64 -6.75
N LEU A 3 0.84 1.83 -6.25
CA LEU A 3 0.87 1.21 -4.93
C LEU A 3 0.84 -0.30 -5.06
N ASN A 4 1.52 -0.97 -4.14
CA ASN A 4 1.37 -2.40 -3.96
C ASN A 4 0.31 -2.66 -2.89
N ILE A 5 -0.62 -3.56 -3.18
CA ILE A 5 -1.60 -4.08 -2.23
C ILE A 5 -1.32 -5.54 -1.97
N VAL A 6 -1.36 -5.95 -0.71
CA VAL A 6 -1.26 -7.35 -0.29
C VAL A 6 -2.67 -7.86 -0.06
N LYS A 7 -3.02 -8.96 -0.74
CA LYS A 7 -4.30 -9.65 -0.58
C LYS A 7 -4.10 -11.01 0.09
N ASP A 8 -5.06 -11.39 0.91
CA ASP A 8 -5.19 -12.77 1.39
C ASP A 8 -5.83 -13.67 0.30
N ASN A 9 -5.90 -14.98 0.59
CA ASN A 9 -6.53 -15.96 -0.30
C ASN A 9 -8.02 -15.71 -0.58
N ALA A 10 -8.71 -14.93 0.25
CA ALA A 10 -10.10 -14.53 0.02
C ALA A 10 -10.21 -13.26 -0.85
N GLY A 11 -9.09 -12.66 -1.26
CA GLY A 11 -9.02 -11.44 -2.05
C GLY A 11 -9.16 -10.16 -1.24
N LYS A 12 -9.20 -10.24 0.11
CA LYS A 12 -9.28 -9.07 0.99
C LYS A 12 -7.92 -8.38 1.04
N VAL A 13 -7.92 -7.06 0.90
CA VAL A 13 -6.71 -6.24 1.08
C VAL A 13 -6.38 -6.16 2.58
N ILE A 14 -5.18 -6.58 2.95
CA ILE A 14 -4.71 -6.61 4.34
C ILE A 14 -3.56 -5.64 4.61
N ALA A 15 -2.85 -5.22 3.57
CA ALA A 15 -1.78 -4.23 3.67
C ALA A 15 -1.61 -3.50 2.33
N THR A 16 -1.05 -2.30 2.41
CA THR A 16 -0.69 -1.47 1.27
C THR A 16 0.67 -0.86 1.52
N TYR A 17 1.54 -0.84 0.52
CA TYR A 17 2.86 -0.21 0.64
C TYR A 17 3.29 0.43 -0.68
N GLU A 18 4.12 1.46 -0.57
CA GLU A 18 4.70 2.10 -1.74
C GLU A 18 5.78 1.21 -2.35
N LYS A 19 5.77 1.12 -3.68
CA LYS A 19 6.87 0.50 -4.38
C LYS A 19 8.08 1.42 -4.26
N PRO A 20 9.22 0.94 -3.75
CA PRO A 20 10.41 1.78 -3.64
C PRO A 20 10.81 2.33 -5.01
N GLN A 21 11.11 3.63 -5.04
CA GLN A 21 11.61 4.31 -6.23
C GLN A 21 13.06 4.72 -5.99
N GLY A 22 13.97 4.31 -6.88
CA GLY A 22 15.40 4.59 -6.79
C GLY A 22 16.21 3.54 -6.01
N ASP A 23 17.48 3.86 -5.75
CA ASP A 23 18.47 2.94 -5.17
C ASP A 23 18.59 3.03 -3.63
N GLY A 24 17.60 3.64 -2.98
CA GLY A 24 17.58 3.80 -1.53
C GLY A 24 17.17 2.53 -0.77
N PRO A 25 17.43 2.47 0.55
CA PRO A 25 16.92 1.38 1.38
C PRO A 25 15.39 1.30 1.29
N SER A 26 14.88 0.12 0.97
CA SER A 26 13.45 -0.13 0.84
C SER A 26 12.98 -1.20 1.82
N VAL A 27 11.82 -0.98 2.43
CA VAL A 27 11.14 -2.01 3.23
C VAL A 27 10.09 -2.68 2.37
N THR A 28 10.23 -3.99 2.18
CA THR A 28 9.22 -4.83 1.51
C THR A 28 8.68 -5.84 2.51
N PRO A 29 7.36 -6.05 2.58
CA PRO A 29 6.80 -7.06 3.47
C PRO A 29 7.26 -8.47 3.05
N GLU A 30 7.59 -9.30 4.03
CA GLU A 30 7.78 -10.73 3.84
C GLU A 30 6.40 -11.38 3.68
N LEU A 31 6.20 -12.11 2.59
CA LEU A 31 4.94 -12.76 2.27
C LEU A 31 5.07 -14.26 2.54
N ASP A 32 4.10 -14.82 3.26
CA ASP A 32 3.91 -16.26 3.27
C ASP A 32 3.19 -16.72 1.98
N ARG A 33 2.96 -18.04 1.84
CA ARG A 33 2.33 -18.64 0.65
C ARG A 33 0.83 -18.34 0.49
N THR A 34 0.22 -17.66 1.45
CA THR A 34 -1.22 -17.35 1.47
C THR A 34 -1.54 -15.92 1.03
N HIS A 35 -0.52 -15.16 0.65
CA HIS A 35 -0.66 -13.77 0.27
C HIS A 35 -0.07 -13.48 -1.10
N THR A 36 -0.70 -12.52 -1.79
CA THR A 36 -0.26 -12.07 -3.12
C THR A 36 -0.17 -10.55 -3.18
N VAL A 37 0.84 -10.04 -3.86
CA VAL A 37 0.99 -8.61 -4.14
C VAL A 37 0.39 -8.28 -5.50
N HIS A 38 -0.40 -7.20 -5.55
CA HIS A 38 -0.87 -6.60 -6.78
C HIS A 38 -0.45 -5.14 -6.87
N GLU A 39 -0.03 -4.72 -8.06
CA GLU A 39 0.26 -3.32 -8.35
C GLU A 39 -1.02 -2.64 -8.86
N ILE A 40 -1.39 -1.52 -8.25
CA ILE A 40 -2.53 -0.70 -8.66
C ILE A 40 -2.07 0.73 -8.97
N GLU A 41 -2.74 1.34 -9.94
CA GLU A 41 -2.58 2.76 -10.22
C GLU A 41 -3.52 3.58 -9.35
N VAL A 42 -2.99 4.62 -8.72
CA VAL A 42 -3.76 5.55 -7.91
C VAL A 42 -3.50 6.99 -8.33
N ALA A 43 -4.46 7.85 -8.01
CA ALA A 43 -4.36 9.29 -8.26
C ALA A 43 -3.10 9.88 -7.59
N ALA A 44 -2.50 10.89 -8.23
CA ALA A 44 -1.26 11.49 -7.74
C ALA A 44 -1.40 12.17 -6.36
N ASN A 45 -2.62 12.55 -5.99
CA ASN A 45 -2.94 13.19 -4.71
C ASN A 45 -3.35 12.20 -3.60
N TYR A 46 -3.22 10.89 -3.83
CA TYR A 46 -3.67 9.85 -2.90
C TYR A 46 -3.10 10.01 -1.48
N LEU A 47 -1.81 10.31 -1.33
CA LEU A 47 -1.18 10.50 -0.02
C LEU A 47 -1.81 11.66 0.77
N HIS A 48 -2.02 12.80 0.12
CA HIS A 48 -2.70 13.94 0.73
C HIS A 48 -4.14 13.60 1.17
N THR A 49 -4.84 12.75 0.40
CA THR A 49 -6.18 12.28 0.77
C THR A 49 -6.15 11.39 2.01
N ILE A 50 -5.19 10.46 2.12
CA ILE A 50 -5.04 9.60 3.29
C ILE A 50 -4.70 10.42 4.54
N GLU A 51 -3.75 11.34 4.45
CA GLU A 51 -3.38 12.21 5.57
C GLU A 51 -4.59 13.01 6.08
N ALA A 52 -5.39 13.58 5.16
CA ALA A 52 -6.60 14.33 5.51
C ALA A 52 -7.64 13.46 6.25
N ILE A 53 -7.84 12.22 5.81
CA ILE A 53 -8.76 11.26 6.47
C ILE A 53 -8.25 10.91 7.87
N TYR A 54 -6.98 10.55 8.02
CA TYR A 54 -6.42 10.20 9.33
C TYR A 54 -6.53 11.36 10.34
N GLN A 55 -6.28 12.60 9.91
CA GLN A 55 -6.42 13.78 10.76
C GLN A 55 -7.87 14.06 11.18
N GLN A 56 -8.86 13.73 10.34
CA GLN A 56 -10.28 13.86 10.68
C GLN A 56 -10.74 12.80 11.69
N HIS A 57 -10.16 11.59 11.64
CA HIS A 57 -10.58 10.45 12.46
C HIS A 57 -9.75 10.22 13.71
N SER A 58 -8.66 10.98 13.92
CA SER A 58 -7.83 10.91 15.14
C SER A 58 -8.32 11.80 16.29
N LYS A 59 -9.63 12.09 16.36
CA LYS A 59 -10.26 12.87 17.44
C LYS A 59 -11.21 12.04 18.27
#